data_AF-A0A450YGB2-F1
#
_entry.id   AF-A0A450YGB2-F1
#
_cell.length_a   1.000
_cell.length_b   1.000
_cell.length_c   1.000
_cell.angle_alpha   90.00
_cell.angle_beta   90.00
_cell.angle_gamma   90.00
#
_symmetry.space_group_name_H-M   'P 1'
#
loop_
_entity.id
_entity.type
_entity.pdbx_description
1 polymer ?
#
loop_
_entity_poly.entity_id
_entity_poly.type
_entity_poly.pdbx_seq_one_letter_code
_entity_poly.pdbx_strand_id
1 'polypeptide(L)'
;MDFLLALFFLLAGCAALLDSYLPDERVAAARGAVLAWWEGFRRQRPERLTQQASREFNRLFDALYGEKHFSWRTLRRSLVFSVFGFLVTALVCEWIAPGYLAEVYERGAGMFLLFIGNLLADYVSLLETRLVLRRCAASRAARLPVWLALDVLASYLLYVFVGVSFVFLLLGLLGGEGLELFYPLFTLDFHLDNLSLLTHIKWSTAFLYSTFFTSFLFYLFVLASLLLRLLGPLRSALMPLMRWLSTARHPVKSFVSLAGGVALLIEGARWMMA
;
A
#
# COMPACT_ATOMS: atom_id res chain seq x y z
N MET A 1 -28.90 13.55 0.52
CA MET A 1 -29.74 12.38 0.21
C MET A 1 -30.01 12.31 -1.30
N ASP A 2 -30.40 13.41 -1.93
CA ASP A 2 -30.67 13.48 -3.38
C ASP A 2 -29.43 13.29 -4.28
N PHE A 3 -28.25 13.61 -3.77
CA PHE A 3 -27.00 13.56 -4.55
C PHE A 3 -26.56 12.14 -4.92
N LEU A 4 -26.74 11.15 -4.03
CA LEU A 4 -26.37 9.74 -4.32
C LEU A 4 -27.34 9.08 -5.31
N LEU A 5 -28.64 9.38 -5.19
CA LEU A 5 -29.65 8.90 -6.12
C LEU A 5 -29.47 9.54 -7.51
N ALA A 6 -29.21 10.85 -7.56
CA ALA A 6 -28.91 11.57 -8.80
C ALA A 6 -27.61 11.05 -9.45
N LEU A 7 -26.56 10.80 -8.68
CA LEU A 7 -25.32 10.20 -9.17
C LEU A 7 -25.55 8.78 -9.72
N PHE A 8 -26.40 7.99 -9.07
CA PHE A 8 -26.76 6.65 -9.54
C PHE A 8 -27.50 6.69 -10.89
N PHE A 9 -28.52 7.55 -11.03
CA PHE A 9 -29.25 7.71 -12.29
C PHE A 9 -28.37 8.29 -13.40
N LEU A 10 -27.46 9.20 -13.08
CA LEU A 10 -26.46 9.73 -14.00
C LEU A 10 -25.52 8.61 -14.49
N LEU A 11 -24.98 7.80 -13.58
CA LEU A 11 -24.12 6.66 -13.91
C LEU A 11 -24.85 5.60 -14.74
N ALA A 12 -26.12 5.32 -14.40
CA ALA A 12 -26.97 4.40 -15.17
C ALA A 12 -27.25 4.93 -16.60
N GLY A 13 -27.52 6.23 -16.73
CA GLY A 13 -27.71 6.90 -18.03
C GLY A 13 -26.44 6.90 -18.87
N CYS A 14 -25.29 7.24 -18.27
CA CYS A 14 -23.98 7.19 -18.93
C CYS A 14 -23.63 5.76 -19.37
N ALA A 15 -23.92 4.76 -18.55
CA ALA A 15 -23.70 3.35 -18.87
C ALA A 15 -24.59 2.87 -20.03
N ALA A 16 -25.86 3.30 -20.08
CA ALA A 16 -26.78 2.98 -21.17
C ALA A 16 -26.38 3.66 -22.49
N LEU A 17 -25.86 4.89 -22.44
CA LEU A 17 -25.28 5.60 -23.57
C LEU A 17 -24.00 4.92 -24.07
N LEU A 18 -23.11 4.50 -23.16
CA LEU A 18 -21.89 3.76 -23.54
C LEU A 18 -22.22 2.45 -24.26
N ASP A 19 -23.25 1.74 -23.79
CA ASP A 19 -23.71 0.46 -24.36
C ASP A 19 -24.23 0.62 -25.80
N SER A 20 -24.77 1.79 -26.18
CA SER A 20 -25.21 2.06 -27.56
C SER A 20 -24.08 2.40 -28.53
N TYR A 21 -22.89 2.75 -28.03
CA TYR A 21 -21.71 3.09 -28.83
C TYR A 21 -20.71 1.94 -28.96
N LEU A 22 -20.90 0.85 -28.21
CA LEU A 22 -20.01 -0.31 -28.26
C LEU A 22 -20.48 -1.30 -29.33
N PRO A 23 -19.69 -1.56 -30.39
CA PRO A 23 -20.02 -2.58 -31.37
C PRO A 23 -20.11 -3.95 -30.71
N ASP A 24 -21.14 -4.74 -31.07
CA ASP A 24 -21.41 -6.06 -30.49
C ASP A 24 -20.18 -6.99 -30.52
N GLU A 25 -19.35 -6.90 -31.57
CA GLU A 25 -18.11 -7.66 -31.69
C GLU A 25 -17.08 -7.33 -30.61
N ARG A 26 -16.93 -6.05 -30.23
CA ARG A 26 -16.00 -5.62 -29.18
C ARG A 26 -16.50 -6.05 -27.79
N VAL A 27 -17.81 -6.02 -27.58
CA VAL A 27 -18.43 -6.50 -26.34
C VAL A 27 -18.26 -8.02 -26.22
N ALA A 28 -18.47 -8.76 -27.31
CA ALA A 28 -18.24 -10.20 -27.35
C ALA A 28 -16.77 -10.58 -27.13
N ALA A 29 -15.83 -9.84 -27.73
CA ALA A 29 -14.40 -10.04 -27.53
C ALA A 29 -13.97 -9.76 -26.07
N ALA A 30 -14.43 -8.65 -25.49
CA ALA A 30 -14.16 -8.32 -24.09
C ALA A 30 -14.76 -9.37 -23.14
N ARG A 31 -15.98 -9.84 -23.43
CA ARG A 31 -16.62 -10.93 -22.68
C ARG A 31 -15.81 -12.22 -22.76
N GLY A 32 -15.36 -12.60 -23.95
CA GLY A 32 -14.50 -13.76 -24.17
C GLY A 32 -13.19 -13.65 -23.39
N ALA A 33 -12.56 -12.48 -23.38
CA ALA A 33 -11.34 -12.23 -22.61
C ALA A 33 -11.56 -12.32 -21.10
N VAL A 34 -12.64 -11.74 -20.58
CA VAL A 34 -13.01 -11.83 -19.14
C VAL A 34 -13.31 -13.27 -18.75
N LEU A 35 -14.02 -14.03 -19.58
CA LEU A 35 -14.31 -15.45 -19.33
C LEU A 35 -13.05 -16.31 -19.40
N ALA A 36 -12.18 -16.09 -20.38
CA ALA A 36 -10.90 -16.79 -20.49
C ALA A 36 -9.98 -16.48 -19.30
N TRP A 37 -9.91 -15.21 -18.87
CA TRP A 37 -9.20 -14.80 -17.67
C TRP A 37 -9.79 -15.46 -16.41
N TRP A 38 -11.11 -15.43 -16.26
CA TRP A 38 -11.81 -16.05 -15.13
C TRP A 38 -11.62 -17.57 -15.11
N GLU A 39 -11.63 -18.22 -16.27
CA GLU A 39 -11.39 -19.65 -16.38
C GLU A 39 -9.92 -20.02 -16.10
N GLY A 40 -8.97 -19.17 -16.50
CA GLY A 40 -7.57 -19.27 -16.09
C GLY A 40 -7.42 -19.13 -14.57
N PHE A 41 -8.05 -18.12 -13.99
CA PHE A 41 -8.11 -17.90 -12.54
C PHE A 41 -8.79 -19.08 -11.82
N ARG A 42 -9.79 -19.71 -12.46
CA ARG A 42 -10.50 -20.88 -11.94
C ARG A 42 -9.60 -22.12 -11.91
N ARG A 43 -8.83 -22.37 -12.98
CA ARG A 43 -8.00 -23.57 -13.10
C ARG A 43 -6.76 -23.52 -12.21
N GLN A 44 -6.28 -22.32 -11.87
CA GLN A 44 -5.11 -22.17 -11.02
C GLN A 44 -5.47 -22.21 -9.54
N ARG A 45 -4.65 -22.91 -8.74
CA ARG A 45 -4.77 -22.88 -7.28
C ARG A 45 -4.34 -21.48 -6.78
N PRO A 46 -5.02 -20.88 -5.79
CA PRO A 46 -4.67 -19.56 -5.23
C PRO A 46 -3.21 -19.47 -4.79
N GLU A 47 -2.65 -20.58 -4.32
CA GLU A 47 -1.26 -20.73 -3.92
C GLU A 47 -0.29 -20.47 -5.09
N ARG A 48 -0.59 -21.03 -6.28
CA ARG A 48 0.23 -20.83 -7.48
C ARG A 48 0.17 -19.39 -7.99
N LEU A 49 -1.01 -18.78 -7.93
CA LEU A 49 -1.20 -17.36 -8.26
C LEU A 49 -0.42 -16.45 -7.30
N THR A 50 -0.44 -16.76 -5.99
CA THR A 50 0.33 -16.01 -4.98
C THR A 50 1.84 -16.14 -5.22
N GLN A 51 2.31 -17.36 -5.55
CA GLN A 51 3.72 -17.59 -5.88
C GLN A 51 4.14 -16.87 -7.18
N GLN A 52 3.29 -16.88 -8.21
CA GLN A 52 3.54 -16.15 -9.44
C GLN A 52 3.58 -14.65 -9.19
N ALA A 53 2.59 -14.11 -8.46
CA ALA A 53 2.57 -12.71 -8.05
C ALA A 53 3.86 -12.36 -7.30
N SER A 54 4.27 -13.18 -6.32
CA SER A 54 5.52 -12.94 -5.58
C SER A 54 6.76 -12.87 -6.48
N ARG A 55 6.86 -13.70 -7.53
CA ARG A 55 7.97 -13.63 -8.50
C ARG A 55 7.92 -12.34 -9.33
N GLU A 56 6.74 -11.94 -9.80
CA GLU A 56 6.60 -10.69 -10.56
C GLU A 56 6.86 -9.45 -9.69
N PHE A 57 6.42 -9.46 -8.42
CA PHE A 57 6.74 -8.40 -7.47
C PHE A 57 8.24 -8.35 -7.14
N ASN A 58 8.91 -9.50 -6.99
CA ASN A 58 10.38 -9.53 -6.85
C ASN A 58 11.07 -8.95 -8.09
N ARG A 59 10.63 -9.30 -9.30
CA ARG A 59 11.16 -8.73 -10.55
C ARG A 59 10.93 -7.23 -10.65
N LEU A 60 9.74 -6.76 -10.28
CA LEU A 60 9.41 -5.33 -10.24
C LEU A 60 10.27 -4.60 -9.20
N PHE A 61 10.45 -5.17 -8.01
CA PHE A 61 11.32 -4.62 -6.97
C PHE A 61 12.77 -4.52 -7.46
N ASP A 62 13.30 -5.58 -8.07
CA ASP A 62 14.65 -5.59 -8.63
C ASP A 62 14.79 -4.64 -9.85
N ALA A 63 13.72 -4.43 -10.63
CA ALA A 63 13.73 -3.45 -11.72
C ALA A 63 13.77 -2.01 -11.21
N LEU A 64 13.01 -1.70 -10.15
CA LEU A 64 12.93 -0.36 -9.55
C LEU A 64 14.21 -0.02 -8.78
N TYR A 65 14.65 -0.91 -7.89
CA TYR A 65 15.79 -0.63 -7.00
C TYR A 65 17.12 -1.16 -7.52
N GLY A 66 17.12 -2.17 -8.41
CA GLY A 66 18.32 -2.78 -8.97
C GLY A 66 18.68 -4.11 -8.30
N GLU A 67 19.11 -5.10 -9.09
CA GLU A 67 19.36 -6.47 -8.63
C GLU A 67 20.48 -6.58 -7.58
N LYS A 68 21.57 -5.82 -7.73
CA LYS A 68 22.72 -5.84 -6.81
C LYS A 68 22.58 -4.76 -5.75
N HIS A 69 22.41 -5.15 -4.49
CA HIS A 69 22.17 -4.19 -3.39
C HIS A 69 23.32 -3.19 -3.24
N PHE A 70 24.56 -3.67 -3.14
CA PHE A 70 25.77 -2.85 -2.99
C PHE A 70 26.27 -2.19 -4.29
N SER A 71 25.37 -1.84 -5.21
CA SER A 71 25.75 -1.12 -6.43
C SER A 71 25.46 0.37 -6.30
N TRP A 72 26.34 1.21 -6.85
CA TRP A 72 26.12 2.65 -6.87
C TRP A 72 24.80 3.05 -7.55
N ARG A 73 24.37 2.27 -8.55
CA ARG A 73 23.08 2.47 -9.23
C ARG A 73 21.90 2.26 -8.27
N THR A 74 21.96 1.22 -7.45
CA THR A 74 20.94 0.89 -6.44
C THR A 74 20.87 1.96 -5.36
N LEU A 75 22.03 2.41 -4.86
CA LEU A 75 22.08 3.49 -3.89
C LEU A 75 21.42 4.76 -4.43
N ARG A 76 21.78 5.20 -5.65
CA ARG A 76 21.17 6.40 -6.27
C ARG A 76 19.66 6.26 -6.44
N ARG A 77 19.18 5.08 -6.88
CA ARG A 77 17.75 4.82 -7.03
C ARG A 77 17.02 4.84 -5.69
N SER A 78 17.60 4.21 -4.67
CA SER A 78 17.08 4.24 -3.29
C SER A 78 16.91 5.68 -2.81
N LEU A 79 17.94 6.52 -2.96
CA LEU A 79 17.87 7.91 -2.55
C LEU A 79 16.73 8.67 -3.25
N VAL A 80 16.57 8.49 -4.56
CA VAL A 80 15.47 9.10 -5.33
C VAL A 80 14.10 8.66 -4.80
N PHE A 81 13.92 7.36 -4.56
CA PHE A 81 12.66 6.82 -4.03
C PHE A 81 12.39 7.26 -2.59
N SER A 82 13.41 7.37 -1.75
CA SER A 82 13.29 7.88 -0.38
C SER A 82 12.90 9.35 -0.36
N VAL A 83 13.56 10.19 -1.17
CA VAL A 83 13.18 11.60 -1.32
C VAL A 83 11.74 11.71 -1.82
N PHE A 84 11.36 10.91 -2.81
CA PHE A 84 9.99 10.89 -3.32
C PHE A 84 8.99 10.45 -2.24
N GLY A 85 9.27 9.37 -1.53
CA GLY A 85 8.44 8.87 -0.42
C GLY A 85 8.25 9.92 0.66
N PHE A 86 9.34 10.58 1.07
CA PHE A 86 9.32 11.69 2.03
C PHE A 86 8.47 12.87 1.54
N LEU A 87 8.63 13.29 0.28
CA LEU A 87 7.82 14.39 -0.27
C LEU A 87 6.34 14.04 -0.29
N VAL A 88 5.99 12.82 -0.70
CA VAL A 88 4.60 12.34 -0.68
C VAL A 88 4.04 12.33 0.73
N THR A 89 4.77 11.78 1.72
CA THR A 89 4.30 11.72 3.10
C THR A 89 4.20 13.10 3.73
N ALA A 90 5.14 14.01 3.45
CA ALA A 90 5.10 15.38 3.94
C ALA A 90 3.91 16.18 3.35
N LEU A 91 3.60 16.00 2.06
CA LEU A 91 2.41 16.61 1.45
C LEU A 91 1.10 16.05 2.03
N VAL A 92 1.04 14.75 2.33
CA VAL A 92 -0.10 14.15 3.02
C VAL A 92 -0.23 14.71 4.43
N CYS A 93 0.87 14.87 5.16
CA CYS A 93 0.87 15.47 6.50
C CYS A 93 0.40 16.94 6.45
N GLU A 94 0.86 17.73 5.49
CA GLU A 94 0.40 19.11 5.27
C GLU A 94 -1.10 19.18 4.95
N TRP A 95 -1.60 18.25 4.14
CA TRP A 95 -3.01 18.20 3.80
C TRP A 95 -3.90 17.90 5.01
N ILE A 96 -3.44 17.03 5.93
CA ILE A 96 -4.18 16.67 7.13
C ILE A 96 -4.00 17.71 8.26
N ALA A 97 -2.79 18.27 8.38
CA ALA A 97 -2.40 19.25 9.39
C ALA A 97 -1.69 20.45 8.72
N PRO A 98 -2.47 21.47 8.29
CA PRO A 98 -1.90 22.65 7.64
C PRO A 98 -0.86 23.35 8.51
N GLY A 99 0.27 23.74 7.92
CA GLY A 99 1.43 24.31 8.62
C GLY A 99 2.52 23.30 8.99
N TYR A 100 2.32 22.02 8.71
CA TYR A 100 3.31 20.96 8.92
C TYR A 100 4.66 21.26 8.25
N LEU A 101 4.65 21.66 6.98
CA LEU A 101 5.88 21.95 6.23
C LEU A 101 6.64 23.17 6.80
N ALA A 102 5.90 24.16 7.30
CA ALA A 102 6.50 25.33 7.94
C ALA A 102 7.20 24.92 9.25
N GLU A 103 6.56 24.10 10.10
CA GLU A 103 7.18 23.59 11.32
C GLU A 103 8.44 22.76 11.03
N VAL A 104 8.39 21.89 10.00
CA VAL A 104 9.55 21.11 9.56
C VAL A 104 10.67 22.02 9.07
N TYR A 105 10.36 23.08 8.33
CA TYR A 105 11.35 24.03 7.83
C TYR A 105 12.01 24.85 8.96
N GLU A 106 11.22 25.35 9.91
CA GLU A 106 11.68 26.18 11.03
C GLU A 106 12.68 25.47 11.95
N ARG A 107 12.60 24.15 12.07
CA ARG A 107 13.56 23.35 12.85
C ARG A 107 14.95 23.21 12.20
N GLY A 108 15.11 23.61 10.94
CA GLY A 108 16.40 23.82 10.29
C GLY A 108 17.33 22.59 10.30
N ALA A 109 18.56 22.77 10.81
CA ALA A 109 19.64 21.79 10.69
C ALA A 109 19.31 20.41 11.30
N GLY A 110 18.55 20.36 12.41
CA GLY A 110 18.14 19.10 13.03
C GLY A 110 17.29 18.24 12.09
N MET A 111 16.40 18.86 11.32
CA MET A 111 15.57 18.16 10.34
C MET A 111 16.35 17.69 9.13
N PHE A 112 17.36 18.45 8.72
CA PHE A 112 18.27 18.03 7.66
C PHE A 112 19.09 16.80 8.08
N LEU A 113 19.56 16.75 9.32
CA LEU A 113 20.24 15.57 9.86
C LEU A 113 19.30 14.37 9.98
N LEU A 114 18.07 14.58 10.42
CA LEU A 114 17.05 13.52 10.46
C LEU A 114 16.73 13.01 9.06
N PHE A 115 16.66 13.89 8.07
CA PHE A 115 16.50 13.50 6.68
C PHE A 115 17.66 12.61 6.21
N ILE A 116 18.91 12.97 6.49
CA ILE A 116 20.08 12.14 6.16
C ILE A 116 20.01 10.78 6.87
N GLY A 117 19.71 10.76 8.17
CA GLY A 117 19.53 9.52 8.93
C GLY A 117 18.44 8.63 8.36
N ASN A 118 17.32 9.24 7.94
CA ASN A 118 16.21 8.54 7.29
C ASN A 118 16.63 7.93 5.95
N LEU A 119 17.40 8.64 5.12
CA LEU A 119 17.93 8.08 3.86
C LEU A 119 18.79 6.83 4.10
N LEU A 120 19.56 6.79 5.18
CA LEU A 120 20.34 5.61 5.58
C LEU A 120 19.42 4.48 6.04
N ALA A 121 18.43 4.77 6.89
CA ALA A 121 17.45 3.80 7.37
C ALA A 121 16.67 3.17 6.21
N ASP A 122 16.23 3.99 5.26
CA ASP A 122 15.51 3.55 4.06
C ASP A 122 16.36 2.64 3.17
N TYR A 123 17.64 2.98 2.98
CA TYR A 123 18.55 2.13 2.20
C TYR A 123 18.73 0.76 2.83
N VAL A 124 18.83 0.69 4.17
CA VAL A 124 18.89 -0.58 4.90
C VAL A 124 17.55 -1.32 4.84
N SER A 125 16.44 -0.60 4.93
CA SER A 125 15.08 -1.15 4.80
C SER A 125 14.89 -1.86 3.46
N LEU A 126 15.45 -1.35 2.35
CA LEU A 126 15.38 -2.06 1.06
C LEU A 126 16.01 -3.46 1.08
N LEU A 127 17.07 -3.67 1.86
CA LEU A 127 17.66 -5.01 2.01
C LEU A 127 16.68 -5.93 2.75
N GLU A 128 16.06 -5.40 3.80
CA GLU A 128 15.06 -6.08 4.61
C GLU A 128 13.85 -6.47 3.77
N THR A 129 13.22 -5.53 3.05
CA THR A 129 12.06 -5.80 2.18
C THR A 129 12.38 -6.86 1.14
N ARG A 130 13.59 -6.83 0.56
CA ARG A 130 14.05 -7.84 -0.40
C ARG A 130 14.14 -9.23 0.21
N LEU A 131 14.67 -9.33 1.43
CA LEU A 131 14.75 -10.61 2.15
C LEU A 131 13.35 -11.13 2.49
N VAL A 132 12.44 -10.25 2.93
CA VAL A 132 11.04 -10.59 3.22
C VAL A 132 10.32 -11.06 1.96
N LEU A 133 10.42 -10.35 0.84
CA LEU A 133 9.80 -10.73 -0.43
C LEU A 133 10.30 -12.09 -0.94
N ARG A 134 11.61 -12.35 -0.85
CA ARG A 134 12.20 -13.65 -1.22
C ARG A 134 11.72 -14.78 -0.32
N ARG A 135 11.60 -14.54 0.99
CA ARG A 135 11.08 -15.54 1.94
C ARG A 135 9.58 -15.77 1.78
N CYS A 136 8.81 -14.73 1.47
CA CYS A 136 7.38 -14.84 1.18
C CYS A 136 7.12 -15.71 -0.05
N ALA A 137 7.97 -15.63 -1.09
CA ALA A 137 7.87 -16.49 -2.27
C ALA A 137 7.95 -17.98 -1.94
N ALA A 138 8.72 -18.34 -0.90
CA ALA A 138 8.91 -19.71 -0.45
C ALA A 138 7.94 -20.14 0.67
N SER A 139 7.23 -19.19 1.28
CA SER A 139 6.40 -19.45 2.47
C SER A 139 4.99 -19.92 2.12
N ARG A 140 4.37 -20.65 3.04
CA ARG A 140 2.93 -20.94 2.93
C ARG A 140 2.15 -19.66 3.06
N ALA A 141 1.14 -19.54 2.22
CA ALA A 141 0.15 -18.50 2.21
C ALA A 141 -0.27 -18.02 3.64
N ALA A 142 -0.60 -18.93 4.54
CA ALA A 142 -1.06 -18.61 5.90
C ALA A 142 -0.09 -17.73 6.73
N ARG A 143 1.20 -17.66 6.39
CA ARG A 143 2.20 -16.87 7.12
C ARG A 143 2.33 -15.43 6.63
N LEU A 144 1.60 -15.00 5.59
CA LEU A 144 1.69 -13.63 5.08
C LEU A 144 1.43 -12.53 6.15
N PRO A 145 0.42 -12.64 7.03
CA PRO A 145 0.22 -11.62 8.08
C PRO A 145 1.40 -11.53 9.05
N VAL A 146 2.05 -12.66 9.34
CA VAL A 146 3.25 -12.71 10.19
C VAL A 146 4.41 -11.98 9.51
N TRP A 147 4.62 -12.21 8.20
CA TRP A 147 5.65 -11.49 7.44
C TRP A 147 5.37 -9.99 7.36
N LEU A 148 4.10 -9.59 7.22
CA LEU A 148 3.71 -8.18 7.28
C LEU A 148 4.05 -7.55 8.64
N ALA A 149 3.69 -8.22 9.74
CA ALA A 149 4.01 -7.74 11.08
C ALA A 149 5.52 -7.64 11.32
N LEU A 150 6.30 -8.60 10.81
CA LEU A 150 7.76 -8.57 10.90
C LEU A 150 8.38 -7.43 10.08
N ASP A 151 7.90 -7.17 8.87
CA ASP A 151 8.36 -6.06 8.00
C ASP A 151 8.06 -4.69 8.63
N VAL A 152 6.84 -4.52 9.17
CA VAL A 152 6.45 -3.29 9.89
C VAL A 152 7.31 -3.09 11.13
N LEU A 153 7.51 -4.15 11.93
CA LEU A 153 8.38 -4.08 13.11
C LEU A 153 9.82 -3.77 12.73
N ALA A 154 10.35 -4.42 11.70
CA ALA A 154 11.71 -4.19 11.23
C ALA A 154 11.89 -2.76 10.71
N SER A 155 10.93 -2.24 9.95
CA SER A 155 10.93 -0.86 9.44
C SER A 155 10.90 0.16 10.60
N TYR A 156 10.08 -0.08 11.63
CA TYR A 156 10.07 0.75 12.85
C TYR A 156 11.41 0.70 13.58
N LEU A 157 11.98 -0.50 13.77
CA LEU A 157 13.27 -0.67 14.42
C LEU A 157 14.40 0.00 13.63
N LEU A 158 14.38 -0.08 12.29
CA LEU A 158 15.36 0.62 11.44
C LEU A 158 15.22 2.13 11.54
N TYR A 159 13.99 2.65 11.53
CA TYR A 159 13.77 4.08 11.74
C TYR A 159 14.36 4.55 13.08
N VAL A 160 14.06 3.83 14.18
CA VAL A 160 14.55 4.20 15.52
C VAL A 160 16.07 4.02 15.64
N PHE A 161 16.58 2.82 15.37
CA PHE A 161 17.98 2.44 15.65
C PHE A 161 18.98 2.85 14.57
N VAL A 162 18.53 3.11 13.34
CA VAL A 162 19.42 3.62 12.27
C VAL A 162 19.16 5.11 12.07
N GLY A 163 17.90 5.50 11.87
CA GLY A 163 17.56 6.90 11.59
C GLY A 163 17.76 7.81 12.80
N VAL A 164 16.96 7.60 13.85
CA VAL A 164 16.94 8.51 15.01
C VAL A 164 18.21 8.39 15.85
N SER A 165 18.73 7.18 16.03
CA SER A 165 20.04 6.92 16.64
C SER A 165 21.19 7.65 15.97
N PHE A 166 21.23 7.69 14.64
CA PHE A 166 22.25 8.42 13.91
C PHE A 166 22.22 9.92 14.26
N VAL A 167 21.03 10.51 14.35
CA VAL A 167 20.84 11.92 14.71
C VAL A 167 21.29 12.20 16.14
N PHE A 168 20.84 11.40 17.11
CA PHE A 168 21.22 11.61 18.51
C PHE A 168 22.72 11.44 18.74
N LEU A 169 23.34 10.44 18.11
CA LEU A 169 24.78 10.24 18.19
C LEU A 169 25.54 11.43 17.59
N LEU A 170 25.14 11.88 16.39
CA LEU A 170 25.83 12.97 15.71
C LEU A 170 25.68 14.29 16.47
N LEU A 171 24.48 14.60 16.96
CA LEU A 171 24.24 15.79 17.77
C LEU A 171 24.98 15.73 19.10
N GLY A 172 25.02 14.58 19.78
CA GLY A 172 25.76 14.41 21.03
C GLY A 172 27.25 14.60 20.85
N LEU A 173 27.81 14.05 19.77
CA LEU A 173 29.21 14.24 19.42
C LEU A 173 29.54 15.69 19.05
N LEU A 174 28.69 16.36 18.26
CA LEU A 174 28.91 17.75 17.86
C LEU A 174 28.68 18.74 19.00
N GLY A 175 27.76 18.45 19.92
CA GLY A 175 27.44 19.26 21.08
C GLY A 175 28.39 19.06 22.28
N GLY A 176 29.26 18.05 22.23
CA GLY A 176 30.18 17.72 23.33
C GLY A 176 29.53 16.89 24.46
N GLU A 177 28.26 16.53 24.33
CA GLU A 177 27.51 15.68 25.28
C GLU A 177 27.81 14.17 25.07
N GLY A 178 28.57 13.83 24.02
CA GLY A 178 29.03 12.46 23.77
C GLY A 178 27.87 11.49 23.53
N LEU A 179 27.80 10.44 24.36
CA LEU A 179 26.75 9.42 24.29
C LEU A 179 25.53 9.74 25.17
N GLU A 180 25.50 10.88 25.87
CA GLU A 180 24.40 11.18 26.79
C GLU A 180 23.06 11.31 26.07
N LEU A 181 23.04 11.96 24.90
CA LEU A 181 21.87 12.06 24.03
C LEU A 181 21.44 10.72 23.42
N PHE A 182 22.26 9.68 23.53
CA PHE A 182 21.95 8.34 23.03
C PHE A 182 21.17 7.50 24.05
N TYR A 183 21.29 7.76 25.35
CA TYR A 183 20.60 6.98 26.39
C TYR A 183 19.07 7.01 26.30
N PRO A 184 18.40 8.14 25.96
CA PRO A 184 16.95 8.17 25.81
C PRO A 184 16.39 7.13 24.84
N LEU A 185 17.16 6.69 23.83
CA LEU A 185 16.73 5.68 22.86
C LEU A 185 16.42 4.31 23.50
N PHE A 186 16.96 4.03 24.69
CA PHE A 186 16.74 2.76 25.40
C PHE A 186 15.65 2.86 26.47
N THR A 187 15.01 4.03 26.62
CA THR A 187 13.92 4.18 27.58
C THR A 187 12.59 3.80 26.94
N LEU A 188 11.70 3.23 27.75
CA LEU A 188 10.36 2.86 27.29
C LEU A 188 9.56 4.11 26.86
N ASP A 189 9.73 5.22 27.59
CA ASP A 189 9.03 6.48 27.34
C ASP A 189 9.33 7.03 25.94
N PHE A 190 10.58 6.92 25.49
CA PHE A 190 10.95 7.33 24.14
C PHE A 190 10.23 6.50 23.07
N HIS A 191 10.14 5.18 23.24
CA HIS A 191 9.43 4.33 22.30
C HIS A 191 7.92 4.57 22.32
N LEU A 192 7.32 4.82 23.49
CA LEU A 192 5.91 5.18 23.60
C LEU A 192 5.62 6.52 22.90
N ASP A 193 6.50 7.52 23.06
CA ASP A 193 6.35 8.81 22.38
C ASP A 193 6.52 8.68 20.85
N ASN A 194 7.43 7.82 20.38
CA ASN A 194 7.59 7.55 18.95
C ASN A 194 6.41 6.77 18.37
N LEU A 195 5.83 5.82 19.13
CA LEU A 195 4.62 5.11 18.69
C LEU A 195 3.41 6.04 18.56
N SER A 196 3.35 7.13 19.33
CA SER A 196 2.31 8.14 19.16
C SER A 196 2.35 8.85 17.80
N LEU A 197 3.45 8.77 17.06
CA LEU A 197 3.53 9.26 15.67
C LEU A 197 2.58 8.50 14.72
N LEU A 198 2.15 7.30 15.10
CA LEU A 198 1.19 6.50 14.33
C LEU A 198 -0.25 7.00 14.51
N THR A 199 -0.53 7.76 15.58
CA THR A 199 -1.88 8.26 15.90
C THR A 199 -1.98 9.78 15.82
N HIS A 200 -0.86 10.50 15.96
CA HIS A 200 -0.80 11.95 15.93
C HIS A 200 0.26 12.43 14.94
N ILE A 201 -0.09 13.43 14.14
CA ILE A 201 0.87 14.08 13.24
C ILE A 201 1.76 14.99 14.09
N LYS A 202 3.06 14.66 14.14
CA LYS A 202 4.12 15.50 14.69
C LYS A 202 5.14 15.77 13.59
N TRP A 203 6.02 16.74 13.78
CA TRP A 203 7.11 17.10 12.85
C TRP A 203 7.92 15.90 12.30
N SER A 204 8.13 14.82 13.07
CA SER A 204 8.88 13.63 12.63
C SER A 204 8.02 12.58 11.88
N THR A 205 6.70 12.77 11.80
CA THR A 205 5.77 11.81 11.20
C THR A 205 6.11 11.50 9.74
N ALA A 206 6.40 12.50 8.91
CA ALA A 206 6.73 12.23 7.50
C ALA A 206 7.97 11.35 7.31
N PHE A 207 8.94 11.41 8.23
CA PHE A 207 10.15 10.59 8.20
C PHE A 207 9.81 9.13 8.48
N LEU A 208 9.11 8.87 9.60
CA LEU A 208 8.65 7.53 9.94
C LEU A 208 7.83 6.90 8.80
N TYR A 209 6.84 7.62 8.27
CA TYR A 209 6.01 7.10 7.17
C TYR A 209 6.77 6.95 5.86
N SER A 210 7.82 7.74 5.61
CA SER A 210 8.67 7.58 4.43
C SER A 210 9.53 6.31 4.50
N THR A 211 9.94 5.88 5.70
CA THR A 211 10.59 4.57 5.87
C THR A 211 9.64 3.42 5.65
N PHE A 212 8.33 3.56 5.91
CA PHE A 212 7.35 2.56 5.49
C PHE A 212 7.11 2.59 3.97
N PHE A 213 7.36 3.72 3.32
CA PHE A 213 7.19 3.86 1.87
C PHE A 213 8.17 2.99 1.09
N THR A 214 9.37 2.68 1.58
CA THR A 214 10.31 1.76 0.90
C THR A 214 9.72 0.34 0.76
N SER A 215 8.90 -0.08 1.72
CA SER A 215 8.18 -1.34 1.72
C SER A 215 6.83 -1.30 0.98
N PHE A 216 6.47 -0.21 0.28
CA PHE A 216 5.14 -0.07 -0.35
C PHE A 216 4.80 -1.20 -1.33
N LEU A 217 5.78 -1.69 -2.10
CA LEU A 217 5.58 -2.80 -3.03
C LEU A 217 5.25 -4.10 -2.31
N PHE A 218 5.85 -4.31 -1.15
CA PHE A 218 5.54 -5.46 -0.31
C PHE A 218 4.11 -5.34 0.24
N TYR A 219 3.69 -4.14 0.66
CA TYR A 219 2.30 -3.92 1.10
C TYR A 219 1.29 -4.14 -0.03
N LEU A 220 1.58 -3.67 -1.25
CA LEU A 220 0.79 -3.98 -2.43
C LEU A 220 0.73 -5.48 -2.71
N PHE A 221 1.86 -6.19 -2.58
CA PHE A 221 1.90 -7.63 -2.74
C PHE A 221 1.04 -8.36 -1.69
N VAL A 222 1.16 -7.98 -0.42
CA VAL A 222 0.36 -8.56 0.67
C VAL A 222 -1.12 -8.27 0.45
N LEU A 223 -1.48 -7.03 0.12
CA LEU A 223 -2.85 -6.64 -0.18
C LEU A 223 -3.41 -7.41 -1.37
N ALA A 224 -2.68 -7.48 -2.48
CA ALA A 224 -3.07 -8.26 -3.66
C ALA A 224 -3.23 -9.75 -3.29
N SER A 225 -2.33 -10.30 -2.48
CA SER A 225 -2.40 -11.70 -2.05
C SER A 225 -3.59 -11.96 -1.12
N LEU A 226 -3.93 -11.03 -0.23
CA LEU A 226 -5.11 -11.10 0.62
C LEU A 226 -6.40 -10.97 -0.19
N LEU A 227 -6.45 -10.04 -1.15
CA LEU A 227 -7.56 -9.88 -2.08
C LEU A 227 -7.79 -11.15 -2.91
N LEU A 228 -6.72 -11.75 -3.45
CA LEU A 228 -6.79 -13.02 -4.17
C LEU A 228 -7.33 -14.16 -3.30
N ARG A 229 -7.09 -14.13 -1.99
CA ARG A 229 -7.68 -15.11 -1.05
C ARG A 229 -9.11 -14.82 -0.71
N LEU A 230 -9.48 -13.56 -0.49
CA LEU A 230 -10.87 -13.16 -0.30
C LEU A 230 -11.70 -13.53 -1.52
N LEU A 231 -11.11 -13.42 -2.72
CA LEU A 231 -11.67 -13.90 -3.97
C LEU A 231 -11.87 -15.44 -4.01
N GLY A 232 -11.19 -16.22 -3.18
CA GLY A 232 -11.32 -17.68 -3.11
C GLY A 232 -12.73 -18.12 -2.65
N PRO A 233 -13.18 -17.75 -1.44
CA PRO A 233 -14.56 -17.94 -1.00
C PRO A 233 -15.57 -17.20 -1.90
N LEU A 234 -15.23 -15.99 -2.35
CA LEU A 234 -16.08 -15.24 -3.29
C LEU A 234 -16.19 -15.92 -4.66
N ARG A 235 -15.27 -16.79 -5.06
CA ARG A 235 -15.31 -17.47 -6.35
C ARG A 235 -16.52 -18.38 -6.50
N SER A 236 -16.94 -19.04 -5.42
CA SER A 236 -18.18 -19.85 -5.45
C SER A 236 -19.40 -18.95 -5.49
N ALA A 237 -19.42 -17.86 -4.72
CA ALA A 237 -20.52 -16.90 -4.67
C ALA A 237 -20.67 -16.05 -5.95
N LEU A 238 -19.56 -15.75 -6.63
CA LEU A 238 -19.52 -15.02 -7.90
C LEU A 238 -19.78 -15.94 -9.10
N MET A 239 -19.80 -17.27 -8.93
CA MET A 239 -20.01 -18.20 -10.04
C MET A 239 -21.41 -18.08 -10.68
N PRO A 240 -22.51 -18.00 -9.91
CA PRO A 240 -23.83 -17.74 -10.47
C PRO A 240 -23.87 -16.37 -11.17
N LEU A 241 -23.28 -15.34 -10.55
CA LEU A 241 -23.22 -13.99 -11.09
C LEU A 241 -22.46 -13.94 -12.41
N MET A 242 -21.31 -14.62 -12.52
CA MET A 242 -20.51 -14.66 -13.73
C MET A 242 -21.15 -15.49 -14.83
N ARG A 243 -21.81 -16.61 -14.49
CA ARG A 243 -22.61 -17.38 -15.46
C ARG A 243 -23.78 -16.54 -15.98
N TRP A 244 -24.44 -15.79 -15.11
CA TRP A 244 -25.52 -14.88 -15.48
C TRP A 244 -25.01 -13.72 -16.36
N LEU A 245 -23.89 -13.08 -16.02
CA LEU A 245 -23.22 -12.09 -16.87
C LEU A 245 -22.77 -12.70 -18.21
N SER A 246 -22.44 -13.99 -18.25
CA SER A 246 -22.06 -14.72 -19.47
C SER A 246 -23.25 -15.15 -20.36
N THR A 247 -24.48 -15.06 -19.86
CA THR A 247 -25.71 -15.30 -20.64
C THR A 247 -26.50 -14.03 -20.93
N ALA A 248 -26.31 -12.96 -20.16
CA ALA A 248 -26.99 -11.67 -20.36
C ALA A 248 -26.67 -11.06 -21.74
N ARG A 249 -27.70 -10.63 -22.49
CA ARG A 249 -27.53 -9.94 -23.79
C ARG A 249 -26.93 -8.53 -23.65
N HIS A 250 -27.15 -7.88 -22.50
CA HIS A 250 -26.67 -6.52 -22.22
C HIS A 250 -25.95 -6.46 -20.86
N PRO A 251 -24.65 -6.83 -20.81
CA PRO A 251 -23.92 -7.03 -19.55
C PRO A 251 -23.82 -5.75 -18.71
N VAL A 252 -23.75 -4.58 -19.36
CA VAL A 252 -23.69 -3.28 -18.69
C VAL A 252 -25.01 -2.95 -17.98
N LYS A 253 -26.15 -3.14 -18.65
CA LYS A 253 -27.49 -2.95 -18.06
C LYS A 253 -27.74 -3.90 -16.89
N SER A 254 -27.33 -5.16 -17.06
CA SER A 254 -27.37 -6.19 -16.02
C SER A 254 -26.52 -5.81 -14.79
N PHE A 255 -25.32 -5.26 -15.00
CA PHE A 255 -24.45 -4.83 -13.90
C PHE A 255 -25.05 -3.63 -13.15
N VAL A 256 -25.58 -2.64 -13.86
CA VAL A 256 -26.25 -1.47 -13.27
C VAL A 256 -27.51 -1.87 -12.49
N SER A 257 -28.32 -2.81 -13.00
CA SER A 257 -29.49 -3.30 -12.27
C SER A 257 -29.10 -4.03 -10.98
N LEU A 258 -27.99 -4.77 -11.00
CA LEU A 258 -27.52 -5.50 -9.83
C LEU A 258 -26.92 -4.56 -8.78
N ALA A 259 -26.11 -3.60 -9.21
CA ALA A 259 -25.59 -2.55 -8.34
C ALA A 259 -26.72 -1.70 -7.72
N GLY A 260 -27.75 -1.37 -8.50
CA GLY A 260 -28.95 -0.68 -8.02
C GLY A 260 -29.75 -1.50 -7.01
N GLY A 261 -29.95 -2.79 -7.27
CA GLY A 261 -30.61 -3.70 -6.33
C GLY A 261 -29.87 -3.83 -4.99
N VAL A 262 -28.53 -3.94 -5.04
CA VAL A 262 -27.70 -3.99 -3.82
C VAL A 262 -27.76 -2.67 -3.05
N ALA A 263 -27.72 -1.52 -3.74
CA ALA A 263 -27.83 -0.22 -3.10
C ALA A 263 -29.20 -0.03 -2.40
N LEU A 264 -30.29 -0.43 -3.06
CA LEU A 264 -31.64 -0.39 -2.48
C LEU A 264 -31.80 -1.34 -1.28
N LEU A 265 -31.19 -2.52 -1.33
CA LEU A 265 -31.20 -3.48 -0.21
C LEU A 265 -30.42 -2.96 1.00
N ILE A 266 -29.25 -2.34 0.79
CA ILE A 266 -28.46 -1.73 1.87
C ILE A 266 -29.25 -0.59 2.52
N GLU A 267 -29.91 0.25 1.73
CA GLU A 267 -30.70 1.37 2.25
C GLU A 267 -31.97 0.89 2.98
N GLY A 268 -32.65 -0.13 2.45
CA GLY A 268 -33.79 -0.75 3.12
C GLY A 268 -33.43 -1.38 4.46
N ALA A 269 -32.29 -2.09 4.53
CA ALA A 269 -31.77 -2.64 5.78
C ALA A 269 -31.43 -1.54 6.80
N ARG A 270 -30.89 -0.42 6.33
CA ARG A 270 -30.55 0.73 7.16
C ARG A 270 -31.80 1.42 7.74
N TRP A 271 -32.88 1.50 6.97
CA TRP A 271 -34.19 1.98 7.43
C TRP A 271 -34.85 1.06 8.46
N MET A 272 -34.63 -0.26 8.38
CA MET A 272 -35.16 -1.21 9.36
C MET A 272 -34.40 -1.21 10.69
N MET A 273 -33.17 -0.67 10.72
CA MET A 273 -32.33 -0.59 11.92
C MET A 273 -32.41 0.77 12.63
N ALA A 274 -33.10 1.75 12.03
CA ALA A 274 -33.34 3.08 12.59
C ALA A 274 -34.76 3.16 13.18
#